data_AF-A0AAU8JGA3-F1
#
_entry.id   AF-A0AAU8JGA3-F1
#
_cell.length_a   1.000
_cell.length_b   1.000
_cell.length_c   1.000
_cell.angle_alpha   90.00
_cell.angle_beta   90.00
_cell.angle_gamma   90.00
#
_symmetry.space_group_name_H-M   'P 1'
#
loop_
_entity.id
_entity.type
_entity.pdbx_description
1 polymer ?
#
loop_
_entity_poly.entity_id
_entity_poly.type
_entity_poly.pdbx_seq_one_letter_code
_entity_poly.pdbx_strand_id
1 'polypeptide(L)'
;MKAQVKLIKDFNAYGEWPRLMKFNVIVDRDEDGVWIVECPSIPGCVSQGETREKALENIKDAIALCLQVRSEHGLPLTVETHFC
;
A
#
# COMPACT_ATOMS: atom_id res chain seq x y z
N MET A 1 -4.08 3.47 14.47
CA MET A 1 -3.58 4.81 14.07
C MET A 1 -3.57 4.93 12.55
N LYS A 2 -3.83 6.11 11.95
CA LYS A 2 -3.71 6.29 10.48
C LYS A 2 -2.29 6.73 10.13
N ALA A 3 -1.68 6.11 9.12
CA ALA A 3 -0.37 6.48 8.60
C ALA A 3 -0.45 6.75 7.10
N GLN A 4 0.49 7.54 6.58
CA GLN A 4 0.60 7.81 5.15
C GLN A 4 1.90 7.20 4.63
N VAL A 5 1.77 6.39 3.59
CA VAL A 5 2.90 5.77 2.91
C VAL A 5 3.06 6.45 1.55
N LYS A 6 4.25 6.99 1.31
CA LYS A 6 4.66 7.53 0.01
C LYS A 6 5.34 6.41 -0.77
N LEU A 7 4.83 6.10 -1.95
CA LEU A 7 5.52 5.23 -2.89
C LEU A 7 6.24 6.09 -3.92
N ILE A 8 7.55 5.89 -3.98
CA ILE A 8 8.44 6.38 -5.02
C ILE A 8 9.03 5.11 -5.61
N LYS A 9 8.56 4.69 -6.78
CA LYS A 9 9.26 3.68 -7.56
C LYS A 9 9.45 4.27 -8.96
N ASP A 10 10.70 4.53 -9.30
CA ASP A 10 11.12 4.90 -10.64
C ASP A 10 10.93 3.67 -11.54
N PHE A 11 9.79 3.57 -12.22
CA PHE A 11 9.54 2.51 -13.18
C PHE A 11 9.09 3.11 -14.52
N ASN A 12 10.09 3.54 -15.30
CA ASN A 12 9.91 3.85 -16.72
C ASN A 12 10.04 2.55 -17.52
N ALA A 13 8.92 2.04 -18.02
CA ALA A 13 8.91 1.11 -19.16
C ALA A 13 7.78 1.38 -20.20
N TYR A 14 6.86 2.31 -19.93
CA TYR A 14 5.94 2.88 -20.92
C TYR A 14 5.67 4.34 -20.56
N GLY A 15 6.43 5.26 -21.16
CA GLY A 15 6.23 6.72 -21.17
C GLY A 15 5.49 7.38 -19.98
N GLU A 16 6.27 7.91 -19.03
CA GLU A 16 5.92 8.90 -17.99
C GLU A 16 5.08 8.48 -16.79
N TRP A 17 5.75 8.22 -15.64
CA TRP A 17 5.23 8.57 -14.31
C TRP A 17 6.36 8.94 -13.33
N PRO A 18 6.57 10.24 -13.03
CA PRO A 18 7.12 10.67 -11.75
C PRO A 18 5.96 11.27 -10.93
N ARG A 19 4.87 10.52 -10.70
CA ARG A 19 3.85 10.97 -9.74
C ARG A 19 4.03 10.19 -8.45
N LEU A 20 4.46 10.93 -7.43
CA LEU A 20 4.45 10.51 -6.04
C LEU A 20 3.04 10.04 -5.67
N MET A 21 2.82 8.72 -5.63
CA MET A 21 1.55 8.17 -5.15
C MET A 21 1.58 8.11 -3.62
N LYS A 22 0.58 8.74 -3.00
CA LYS A 22 0.38 8.72 -1.55
C LYS A 22 -0.77 7.78 -1.24
N PHE A 23 -0.49 6.78 -0.42
CA PHE A 23 -1.49 5.85 0.07
C PHE A 23 -1.72 6.10 1.55
N ASN A 24 -2.98 6.16 1.94
CA ASN A 24 -3.35 6.10 3.34
C ASN A 24 -3.37 4.63 3.75
N VAL A 25 -2.68 4.30 4.83
CA VAL A 25 -2.69 2.97 5.43
C VAL A 25 -3.17 3.07 6.86
N ILE A 26 -3.86 2.04 7.31
CA ILE A 26 -4.28 1.90 8.70
C ILE A 26 -3.27 0.97 9.35
N VAL A 27 -2.68 1.43 10.44
CA VAL A 27 -1.72 0.65 11.24
C VAL A 27 -2.39 0.31 12.55
N ASP A 28 -2.48 -0.98 12.83
CA ASP A 28 -2.99 -1.52 14.07
C ASP A 28 -1.96 -2.42 14.74
N ARG A 29 -2.12 -2.63 16.05
CA ARG A 29 -1.26 -3.50 16.82
C ARG A 29 -2.12 -4.53 17.54
N ASP A 30 -1.83 -5.79 17.27
CA ASP A 30 -2.56 -6.91 17.86
C ASP A 30 -2.12 -7.17 19.33
N GLU A 31 -2.91 -7.97 20.05
CA GLU A 31 -2.68 -8.38 21.44
C GLU A 31 -1.33 -9.11 21.62
N ASP A 32 -0.89 -9.83 20.58
CA ASP A 32 0.41 -10.51 20.51
C ASP A 32 1.59 -9.55 20.22
N GLY A 33 1.31 -8.25 20.08
CA GLY A 33 2.31 -7.22 19.84
C GLY A 33 2.77 -7.09 18.38
N VAL A 34 2.16 -7.84 17.45
CA VAL A 34 2.40 -7.78 16.00
C VAL A 34 1.77 -6.51 15.41
N TRP A 35 2.49 -5.87 14.49
CA TRP A 35 1.99 -4.70 13.77
C TRP A 35 1.31 -5.15 12.47
N ILE A 36 0.04 -4.80 12.32
CA ILE A 36 -0.78 -5.07 11.14
C ILE A 36 -0.98 -3.75 10.39
N VAL A 37 -0.82 -3.79 9.08
CA VAL A 37 -0.96 -2.61 8.22
C VAL A 37 -1.81 -2.95 7.02
N GLU A 38 -2.84 -2.15 6.77
CA GLU A 38 -3.74 -2.35 5.64
C GLU A 38 -3.88 -1.07 4.79
N CYS A 39 -4.08 -1.24 3.49
CA CYS A 39 -4.29 -0.15 2.56
C CYS A 39 -5.77 -0.09 2.11
N PRO A 40 -6.61 0.78 2.69
CA PRO A 40 -8.02 0.93 2.29
C PRO A 40 -8.22 1.29 0.80
N SER A 41 -7.24 1.92 0.16
CA SER A 41 -7.31 2.28 -1.27
C SER A 41 -7.09 1.09 -2.21
N ILE A 42 -6.60 -0.04 -1.69
CA ILE A 42 -6.39 -1.29 -2.41
C ILE A 42 -7.00 -2.42 -1.56
N PRO A 43 -8.30 -2.72 -1.73
CA PRO A 43 -8.96 -3.75 -0.95
C PRO A 43 -8.22 -5.09 -1.06
N GLY A 44 -7.99 -5.71 0.09
CA GLY A 44 -7.21 -6.96 0.21
C GLY A 44 -5.70 -6.76 0.35
N CYS A 45 -5.17 -5.54 0.26
CA CYS A 45 -3.75 -5.27 0.49
C CYS A 45 -3.49 -5.07 1.98
N VAL A 46 -3.09 -6.15 2.64
CA VAL A 46 -2.74 -6.20 4.07
C VAL A 46 -1.33 -6.76 4.21
N SER A 47 -0.60 -6.25 5.19
CA SER A 47 0.73 -6.72 5.55
C SER A 47 0.92 -6.69 7.06
N GLN A 48 1.97 -7.36 7.55
CA GLN A 48 2.28 -7.42 8.97
C GLN A 48 3.79 -7.39 9.22
N GLY A 49 4.19 -7.03 10.43
CA GLY A 49 5.59 -7.00 10.84
C GLY A 49 5.76 -7.01 12.36
N GLU A 50 6.94 -7.43 12.80
CA GLU A 50 7.32 -7.43 14.23
C GLU A 50 7.50 -6.02 14.78
N THR A 51 7.82 -5.07 13.90
CA THR A 51 7.94 -3.64 14.21
C THR A 51 7.09 -2.83 13.25
N ARG A 52 6.73 -1.61 13.67
CA ARG A 52 5.98 -0.66 12.86
C ARG A 52 6.69 -0.39 11.53
N GLU A 53 8.00 -0.21 11.58
CA GLU A 53 8.83 0.10 10.42
C GLU A 53 8.83 -1.07 9.43
N LYS A 54 9.01 -2.29 9.92
CA LYS A 54 8.99 -3.52 9.10
C LYS A 54 7.62 -3.72 8.44
N ALA A 55 6.53 -3.49 9.18
CA ALA A 55 5.19 -3.59 8.63
C ALA A 55 4.92 -2.51 7.55
N LEU A 56 5.45 -1.29 7.76
CA LEU A 56 5.38 -0.20 6.77
C LEU A 56 6.26 -0.42 5.53
N GLU A 57 7.38 -1.15 5.65
CA GLU A 57 8.17 -1.58 4.49
C GLU A 57 7.45 -2.68 3.72
N ASN A 58 6.95 -3.70 4.41
CA ASN A 58 6.25 -4.81 3.78
C ASN A 58 4.99 -4.34 3.01
N ILE A 59 4.22 -3.40 3.56
CA ILE A 59 3.05 -2.86 2.85
C ILE A 59 3.43 -2.05 1.61
N LYS A 60 4.59 -1.36 1.57
CA LYS A 60 5.04 -0.65 0.37
C LYS A 60 5.27 -1.60 -0.79
N ASP A 61 5.89 -2.73 -0.51
CA ASP A 61 6.14 -3.75 -1.53
C ASP A 61 4.86 -4.47 -1.95
N ALA A 62 3.98 -4.78 -0.98
CA ALA A 62 2.66 -5.34 -1.28
C ALA A 62 1.82 -4.42 -2.19
N ILE A 63 1.80 -3.11 -1.91
CA ILE A 63 1.11 -2.13 -2.74
C ILE A 63 1.73 -2.07 -4.14
N ALA A 64 3.06 -2.04 -4.24
CA ALA A 64 3.74 -1.99 -5.54
C ALA A 64 3.41 -3.22 -6.41
N LEU A 65 3.44 -4.41 -5.82
CA LEU A 65 3.06 -5.66 -6.51
C LEU A 65 1.58 -5.65 -6.91
N CYS A 66 0.69 -5.21 -6.02
CA CYS A 66 -0.73 -5.09 -6.34
C CYS A 66 -0.98 -4.13 -7.51
N LEU A 67 -0.28 -2.99 -7.54
CA LEU A 67 -0.39 -2.02 -8.63
C LEU A 67 0.11 -2.59 -9.95
N GLN A 68 1.23 -3.33 -9.92
CA GLN A 68 1.76 -4.00 -11.12
C GLN A 68 0.76 -4.99 -11.67
N VAL A 69 0.24 -5.91 -10.85
CA VAL A 69 -0.74 -6.91 -11.27
C VAL A 69 -2.02 -6.25 -11.78
N ARG A 70 -2.53 -5.21 -11.09
CA ARG A 70 -3.71 -4.48 -11.55
C ARG A 70 -3.48 -3.82 -12.90
N SER A 71 -2.31 -3.22 -13.11
CA SER A 71 -1.92 -2.61 -14.38
C SER A 71 -1.87 -3.65 -15.51
N GLU A 72 -1.27 -4.82 -15.26
CA GLU A 72 -1.19 -5.91 -16.23
C GLU A 72 -2.57 -6.46 -16.61
N HIS A 73 -3.50 -6.49 -15.66
CA HIS A 73 -4.88 -6.94 -15.87
C HIS A 73 -5.85 -5.85 -16.33
N GLY A 74 -5.39 -4.61 -16.56
CA GLY A 74 -6.24 -3.49 -16.96
C GLY A 74 -7.27 -3.06 -15.91
N LEU A 75 -7.01 -3.37 -14.63
CA LEU A 75 -7.86 -3.00 -13.50
C LEU A 75 -7.54 -1.58 -13.00
N PRO A 76 -8.50 -0.89 -12.37
CA PRO A 76 -8.24 0.38 -11.73
C PRO A 76 -7.16 0.23 -10.64
N LEU A 77 -6.15 1.09 -10.68
CA LEU A 77 -5.01 1.05 -9.76
C LEU A 77 -5.43 1.23 -8.31
N THR A 78 -6.38 2.14 -8.05
CA THR A 78 -6.91 2.46 -6.72
C THR A 78 -8.42 2.54 -6.76
N VAL A 79 -9.05 2.26 -5.62
CA VAL A 79 -10.48 2.52 -5.43
C VAL A 79 -10.67 3.71 -4.50
N GLU A 80 -11.70 4.53 -4.74
CA GLU A 80 -12.09 5.56 -3.79
C GLU A 80 -12.69 4.88 -2.56
N THR A 81 -11.98 4.97 -1.43
CA THR A 81 -12.53 4.51 -0.15
C THR A 81 -13.37 5.63 0.45
N HIS A 82 -14.69 5.53 0.28
CA HIS A 82 -15.61 6.31 1.11
C HIS A 82 -15.68 5.64 2.48
N PHE A 83 -15.06 6.28 3.49
CA PHE A 83 -15.36 5.94 4.87
C PHE A 83 -16.82 6.37 5.10
N CYS A 84 -17.72 5.40 5.16
CA CYS A 84 -19.12 5.60 5.52
C CYS A 84 -19.22 6.22 6.92
#